data_AF-A0A949VVH6-F1
#
_entry.id   AF-A0A949VVH6-F1
#
_cell.length_a   1.000
_cell.length_b   1.000
_cell.length_c   1.000
_cell.angle_alpha   90.00
_cell.angle_beta   90.00
_cell.angle_gamma   90.00
#
_symmetry.space_group_name_H-M   'P 1'
#
loop_
_entity.id
_entity.type
_entity.pdbx_description
1 polymer ?
#
loop_
_entity_poly.entity_id
_entity_poly.type
_entity_poly.pdbx_seq_one_letter_code
_entity_poly.pdbx_strand_id
1 'polypeptide(L)' 'MVPLSILGGASALLLSDVIARVVLAPQELPVGIVTALVGAPFFLWVLRRAKNQGYW' A
#
# COMPACT_ATOMS: atom_id res chain seq x y z
N MET A 1 -27.07 -0.24 11.27
CA MET A 1 -25.67 -0.38 11.74
C MET A 1 -25.08 -1.72 11.30
N VAL A 2 -25.70 -2.86 11.65
CA VAL A 2 -25.23 -4.22 11.26
C VAL A 2 -24.95 -4.41 9.76
N PRO A 3 -25.79 -3.94 8.80
CA PRO A 3 -25.54 -4.18 7.37
C PRO A 3 -24.31 -3.42 6.84
N LEU A 4 -24.08 -2.18 7.31
CA LEU A 4 -22.89 -1.41 6.95
C LEU A 4 -21.62 -2.05 7.53
N SER A 5 -21.68 -2.59 8.75
CA SER A 5 -20.55 -3.29 9.37
C SER A 5 -20.18 -4.57 8.61
N ILE A 6 -21.16 -5.30 8.08
CA ILE A 6 -20.93 -6.49 7.24
C ILE A 6 -20.25 -6.09 5.92
N LEU A 7 -20.76 -5.06 5.23
CA LEU A 7 -20.18 -4.59 3.97
C LEU A 7 -18.76 -4.02 4.16
N GLY A 8 -18.54 -3.26 5.22
CA GLY A 8 -17.22 -2.74 5.58
C GLY A 8 -16.22 -3.86 5.96
N GLY A 9 -16.66 -4.81 6.78
CA GLY A 9 -15.84 -5.96 7.17
C GLY A 9 -15.49 -6.86 5.98
N ALA A 10 -16.46 -7.18 5.12
CA ALA A 10 -16.26 -8.00 3.93
C ALA A 10 -15.32 -7.34 2.91
N SER A 11 -15.50 -6.04 2.64
CA SER A 11 -14.62 -5.30 1.73
C SER A 11 -13.19 -5.17 2.26
N ALA A 12 -13.03 -4.92 3.56
CA ALA A 12 -11.71 -4.89 4.20
C ALA A 12 -11.01 -6.27 4.16
N LEU A 13 -11.74 -7.36 4.43
CA LEU A 13 -11.20 -8.72 4.31
C LEU A 13 -10.78 -9.04 2.87
N LEU A 14 -11.62 -8.72 1.88
CA LEU A 14 -11.32 -8.95 0.47
C LEU A 14 -10.10 -8.16 0.00
N LEU A 15 -9.99 -6.89 0.40
CA LEU A 15 -8.81 -6.07 0.11
C LEU A 15 -7.56 -6.67 0.77
N SER A 16 -7.66 -7.10 2.03
CA SER A 16 -6.55 -7.75 2.72
C SER A 16 -6.14 -9.07 2.07
N ASP A 17 -7.09 -9.89 1.59
CA ASP A 17 -6.82 -11.15 0.90
C ASP A 17 -6.18 -10.91 -0.46
N VAL A 18 -6.65 -9.91 -1.22
CA VAL A 18 -6.05 -9.50 -2.50
C VAL A 18 -4.62 -8.99 -2.29
N ILE A 19 -4.39 -8.12 -1.30
CA ILE A 19 -3.05 -7.64 -0.96
C ILE A 19 -2.15 -8.80 -0.53
N ALA A 20 -2.65 -9.69 0.35
CA ALA A 20 -1.92 -10.87 0.79
C ALA A 20 -1.55 -11.76 -0.40
N ARG A 21 -2.47 -12.01 -1.34
CA ARG A 21 -2.20 -12.79 -2.57
C ARG A 21 -1.25 -12.09 -3.52
N VAL A 22 -1.31 -10.77 -3.65
CA VAL A 22 -0.36 -10.00 -4.49
C VAL A 22 1.03 -9.97 -3.86
N VAL A 23 1.12 -9.99 -2.53
CA VAL A 23 2.39 -10.08 -1.80
C VAL A 23 2.92 -11.52 -1.78
N LEU A 24 2.04 -12.53 -1.68
CA LEU A 24 2.42 -13.96 -1.62
C LEU A 24 2.54 -14.65 -2.99
N ALA A 25 1.94 -14.13 -4.06
CA ALA A 25 2.10 -14.66 -5.42
C ALA A 25 3.07 -13.78 -6.21
N PRO A 26 4.02 -14.33 -7.03
CA PRO A 26 4.32 -15.71 -7.39
C PRO A 26 5.80 -16.10 -7.06
N GLN A 27 6.19 -17.36 -7.22
CA GLN A 27 7.03 -17.74 -8.37
C GLN A 27 7.80 -16.53 -8.95
N GLU A 28 9.07 -16.38 -8.57
CA GLU A 28 10.03 -15.44 -9.16
C GLU A 28 9.70 -13.93 -9.16
N LEU A 29 8.71 -13.43 -8.39
CA LEU A 29 8.55 -11.97 -8.28
C LEU A 29 9.84 -11.38 -7.73
N PRO A 30 10.52 -10.49 -8.47
CA PRO A 30 11.73 -9.86 -7.98
C PRO A 30 11.35 -9.07 -6.73
N VAL A 31 12.04 -9.37 -5.62
CA VAL A 31 11.96 -8.57 -4.38
C VAL A 31 12.11 -7.06 -4.64
N GLY A 32 12.77 -6.69 -5.75
CA GLY A 32 12.86 -5.33 -6.29
C GLY A 32 11.51 -4.65 -6.59
N ILE A 33 10.49 -5.38 -7.07
CA ILE A 33 9.17 -4.80 -7.38
C ILE A 33 8.41 -4.46 -6.10
N VAL A 34 8.42 -5.36 -5.12
CA VAL A 34 7.77 -5.15 -3.81
C VAL A 34 8.44 -3.99 -3.08
N THR A 35 9.78 -3.95 -3.07
CA THR A 35 10.55 -2.88 -2.45
C THR A 35 10.38 -1.55 -3.18
N ALA A 36 10.28 -1.54 -4.51
CA ALA A 36 9.99 -0.33 -5.28
C ALA A 36 8.58 0.20 -5.04
N LEU A 37 7.57 -0.67 -4.91
CA LEU A 37 6.19 -0.28 -4.59
C LEU A 37 6.06 0.35 -3.20
N VAL A 38 6.90 -0.04 -2.24
CA VAL A 38 6.95 0.57 -0.90
C VAL A 38 7.86 1.81 -0.88
N GLY A 39 8.99 1.76 -1.59
CA GLY A 39 9.96 2.84 -1.66
C GLY A 39 9.48 4.06 -2.45
N ALA A 40 8.74 3.86 -3.54
CA ALA A 40 8.18 4.94 -4.36
C ALA A 40 7.24 5.89 -3.59
N PRO A 41 6.21 5.41 -2.86
CA PRO A 41 5.37 6.30 -2.06
C PRO A 41 6.12 6.94 -0.90
N PHE A 42 7.06 6.23 -0.27
CA PHE A 42 7.92 6.79 0.79
C PHE A 42 8.79 7.94 0.26
N PHE A 43 9.46 7.73 -0.87
CA PHE A 43 10.34 8.73 -1.49
C PHE A 43 9.54 9.95 -1.98
N LEU A 44 8.37 9.74 -2.59
CA LEU A 44 7.45 10.82 -2.95
C LEU A 44 6.97 11.62 -1.74
N TRP A 45 6.72 10.97 -0.61
CA TRP A 45 6.34 11.63 0.64
C TRP A 45 7.49 12.48 1.19
N VAL A 46 8.70 11.93 1.25
CA VAL A 46 9.90 12.67 1.69
C VAL A 46 10.17 13.87 0.77
N LEU A 47 10.10 13.69 -0.56
CA LEU A 47 10.32 14.77 -1.52
C LEU A 47 9.30 15.90 -1.37
N ARG A 48 8.02 15.56 -1.16
CA ARG A 48 6.96 16.54 -0.89
C ARG A 48 7.23 17.32 0.41
N ARG A 49 7.70 16.63 1.46
CA ARG A 49 8.06 17.26 2.74
C ARG A 49 9.28 18.18 2.62
N ALA A 50 10.33 17.71 1.94
CA ALA A 50 11.55 18.49 1.71
C ALA A 50 11.27 19.76 0.89
N LYS A 51 10.41 19.65 -0.14
CA LYS A 51 9.94 20.81 -0.92
C LYS A 51 9.18 21.84 -0.05
N ASN A 52 8.45 21.39 0.96
CA ASN A 52 7.76 22.29 1.90
C ASN A 52 8.68 22.89 2.99
N GLN A 53 9.89 22.37 3.17
CA GLN A 53 10.89 22.87 4.14
C GLN A 53 11.96 23.77 3.50
N GLY A 54 11.94 23.95 2.17
CA GLY A 54 12.76 24.93 1.47
C GLY A 54 12.21 26.35 1.55
N TYR A 55 12.01 26.87 2.77
CA TYR A 55 11.93 28.31 3.04
C TYR A 55 13.20 28.66 3.81
N TRP A 56 13.99 29.53 3.18
CA TRP A 56 15.29 30.08 3.56
C TRP A 56 15.48 30.35 5.05
#